data_AF-A0A645F9J5-F1
#
_entry.id   AF-A0A645F9J5-F1
#
_cell.length_a   1.000
_cell.length_b   1.000
_cell.length_c   1.000
_cell.angle_alpha   90.00
_cell.angle_beta   90.00
_cell.angle_gamma   90.00
#
_symmetry.space_group_name_H-M   'P 1'
#
loop_
_entity.id
_entity.type
_entity.pdbx_description
1 polymer ?
#
loop_
_entity_poly.entity_id
_entity_poly.type
_entity_poly.pdbx_seq_one_letter_code
_entity_poly.pdbx_strand_id
1 'polypeptide(L)' 'MLQDGDSVTVIKDLKIKGSSSVVKVGTKVKNIRLIEGDHDIDCKIDGIGAMQLKSEFVKKA' A
#
# COMPACT_ATOMS: atom_id res chain seq x y z
N MET A 1 -4.42 13.97 -6.51
CA MET A 1 -4.08 12.88 -7.45
C MET A 1 -2.80 12.21 -6.95
N LEU A 2 -2.78 10.89 -6.97
CA LEU A 2 -1.58 10.10 -6.78
C LEU A 2 -0.90 9.90 -8.14
N GLN A 3 0.39 9.67 -8.17
CA GLN A 3 1.15 9.35 -9.39
C GLN A 3 2.08 8.16 -9.15
N ASP A 4 2.47 7.48 -10.23
CA ASP A 4 3.53 6.47 -10.18
C ASP A 4 4.82 7.08 -9.61
N GLY A 5 5.44 6.37 -8.67
CA GLY A 5 6.62 6.82 -7.94
C GLY A 5 6.31 7.62 -6.66
N ASP A 6 5.04 7.97 -6.40
CA ASP A 6 4.68 8.68 -5.16
C ASP A 6 4.95 7.83 -3.90
N SER A 7 4.96 8.51 -2.75
CA SER A 7 4.93 7.88 -1.44
C SER A 7 3.55 8.03 -0.81
N VAL A 8 3.05 6.94 -0.25
CA VAL A 8 1.77 6.91 0.46
C VAL A 8 1.98 6.35 1.87
N THR A 9 1.11 6.74 2.78
CA THR A 9 1.07 6.23 4.14
C THR A 9 -0.22 5.48 4.36
N VAL A 10 -0.12 4.29 4.93
CA VAL A 10 -1.30 3.47 5.28
C VAL A 10 -2.03 4.13 6.46
N ILE A 11 -3.34 4.31 6.33
CA ILE A 11 -4.15 5.03 7.35
C ILE A 11 -4.86 4.11 8.34
N LYS A 12 -4.78 2.79 8.17
CA LYS A 12 -5.40 1.77 9.05
C LYS A 12 -4.53 0.52 9.13
N ASP A 13 -4.72 -0.30 10.17
CA ASP A 13 -4.07 -1.60 10.25
C ASP A 13 -4.67 -2.56 9.22
N LEU A 14 -3.86 -3.08 8.30
CA LEU A 14 -4.26 -4.04 7.28
C LEU A 14 -3.63 -5.40 7.57
N LYS A 15 -4.48 -6.40 7.82
CA LYS A 15 -4.02 -7.79 8.00
C LYS A 15 -3.85 -8.44 6.63
N ILE A 16 -2.68 -9.02 6.39
CA ILE A 16 -2.40 -9.70 5.12
C ILE A 16 -3.01 -11.09 5.17
N LYS A 17 -3.87 -11.40 4.19
CA LYS A 17 -4.45 -12.74 4.06
C LYS A 17 -3.36 -13.71 3.62
N GLY A 18 -3.19 -14.83 4.33
CA GLY A 18 -2.15 -15.82 4.05
C GLY A 18 -0.80 -15.56 4.74
N SER A 19 -0.69 -14.51 5.55
CA SER A 19 0.47 -14.24 6.41
C SER A 19 0.01 -13.87 7.82
N SER A 20 0.86 -14.11 8.82
CA SER A 20 0.67 -13.61 10.18
C SER A 20 1.03 -12.13 10.33
N SER A 21 1.62 -11.53 9.29
CA SER A 21 2.07 -10.14 9.28
C SER A 21 0.90 -9.16 9.11
N VAL A 22 0.98 -8.05 9.84
CA VAL A 22 0.02 -6.95 9.80
C VAL A 22 0.76 -5.69 9.37
N VAL A 23 0.24 -5.02 8.34
CA VAL A 23 0.70 -3.68 7.96
C VAL A 23 0.07 -2.69 8.91
N LYS A 24 0.89 -2.03 9.72
CA LYS A 24 0.42 -1.07 10.72
C LYS A 24 0.05 0.26 10.08
N VAL A 25 -0.91 0.96 10.67
CA VAL A 25 -1.15 2.37 10.39
C VAL A 25 0.15 3.17 10.54
N GLY A 26 0.39 4.12 9.64
CA GLY A 26 1.64 4.87 9.59
C GLY A 26 2.75 4.19 8.79
N THR A 27 2.55 2.96 8.31
CA THR A 27 3.51 2.32 7.40
C THR A 27 3.64 3.16 6.14
N LYS A 28 4.86 3.61 5.86
CA LYS A 28 5.18 4.39 4.67
C LYS A 28 5.59 3.46 3.53
N VAL A 29 4.86 3.57 2.43
CA VAL A 29 5.10 2.83 1.20
C VAL A 29 5.62 3.81 0.18
N LYS A 30 6.78 3.53 -0.39
CA LYS A 30 7.45 4.38 -1.39
C LYS A 30 7.40 3.71 -2.74
N ASN A 31 7.48 4.49 -3.81
CA ASN A 31 7.52 3.99 -5.19
C ASN A 31 6.27 3.17 -5.54
N ILE A 32 5.09 3.75 -5.26
CA ILE A 32 3.83 3.13 -5.65
C ILE A 32 3.66 3.15 -7.17
N ARG A 33 2.92 2.19 -7.69
CA ARG A 33 2.48 2.15 -9.08
C ARG A 33 0.96 2.16 -9.10
N LEU A 34 0.38 3.01 -9.94
CA LEU A 34 -1.05 3.01 -10.17
C LEU A 34 -1.38 1.96 -11.22
N ILE A 35 -2.36 1.12 -10.92
CA ILE A 35 -2.83 0.07 -11.82
C ILE A 35 -4.35 0.21 -11.99
N GLU A 36 -4.87 -0.24 -13.13
CA GLU A 36 -6.32 -0.30 -13.35
C GLU A 36 -6.85 -1.65 -12.85
N GLY A 37 -7.81 -1.63 -11.92
CA GLY A 37 -8.38 -2.85 -11.33
C GLY A 37 -9.16 -2.62 -10.04
N ASP A 38 -9.40 -3.69 -9.28
CA ASP A 38 -10.07 -3.61 -7.97
C ASP A 38 -9.18 -3.04 -6.85
N HIS A 39 -7.85 -3.18 -7.02
CA HIS A 39 -6.84 -2.56 -6.18
C HIS A 39 -6.03 -1.61 -7.05
N ASP A 40 -6.17 -0.31 -6.83
CA ASP A 40 -5.62 0.71 -7.75
C ASP A 40 -4.12 0.98 -7.53
N ILE A 41 -3.53 0.42 -6.47
CA ILE A 41 -2.16 0.74 -6.05
C ILE A 41 -1.37 -0.56 -5.90
N ASP A 42 -0.41 -0.77 -6.79
CA ASP A 42 0.60 -1.80 -6.67
C ASP A 42 1.84 -1.23 -5.98
N CYS A 43 2.35 -1.91 -4.97
CA CYS A 43 3.49 -1.42 -4.21
C CYS A 43 4.33 -2.55 -3.64
N LYS A 44 5.53 -2.22 -3.15
CA LYS A 44 6.40 -3.18 -2.47
C LYS A 44 6.76 -2.66 -1.08
N ILE A 45 6.49 -3.48 -0.08
CA ILE A 45 6.83 -3.21 1.32
C ILE A 45 8.03 -4.07 1.68
N ASP A 46 9.07 -3.45 2.21
CA ASP A 46 10.27 -4.17 2.66
C ASP A 46 9.92 -5.12 3.82
N GLY A 47 10.39 -6.37 3.74
CA GLY A 47 10.06 -7.43 4.70
C GLY A 47 8.72 -8.14 4.49
N ILE A 48 7.82 -7.61 3.65
CA ILE A 48 6.53 -8.27 3.31
C ILE A 48 6.52 -8.74 1.85
N GLY A 49 7.04 -7.93 0.93
CA GLY A 49 7.04 -8.21 -0.50
C GLY A 49 6.11 -7.28 -1.28
N ALA A 50 5.73 -7.71 -2.49
CA ALA A 50 4.79 -6.97 -3.32
C ALA A 50 3.37 -7.12 -2.76
N MET A 51 2.65 -6.01 -2.70
CA MET A 51 1.29 -5.95 -2.19
C MET A 51 0.47 -4.93 -2.97
N GLN A 52 -0.80 -5.26 -3.18
CA GLN A 52 -1.76 -4.35 -3.78
C GLN A 52 -2.64 -3.77 -2.69
N LEU A 53 -2.82 -2.44 -2.73
CA LEU A 53 -3.60 -1.67 -1.78
C LEU A 53 -4.69 -0.93 -2.54
N LYS A 54 -5.82 -0.69 -1.88
CA LYS A 54 -6.83 0.25 -2.39
C LYS A 54 -6.48 1.66 -1.97
N SER A 55 -6.77 2.60 -2.86
CA SER A 55 -6.61 4.03 -2.63
C SER A 55 -7.35 4.55 -1.39
N GLU A 56 -8.45 3.90 -0.97
CA GLU A 56 -9.22 4.24 0.24
C GLU A 56 -8.48 3.96 1.58
N PHE A 57 -7.47 3.06 1.59
CA PHE A 57 -6.73 2.68 2.80
C PHE A 57 -5.36 3.35 2.92
N VAL A 58 -5.04 4.25 1.98
CA VAL A 58 -3.80 5.00 1.97
C VAL A 58 -4.06 6.48 1.81
N LYS A 59 -3.13 7.29 2.29
CA LYS A 59 -3.13 8.74 2.11
C LYS A 59 -1.81 9.15 1.49
N LYS A 60 -1.83 10.13 0.59
CA LYS A 60 -0.60 10.74 0.07
C LYS A 60 0.24 11.25 1.24
N ALA A 61 1.48 10.79 1.31
CA ALA A 61 2.43 11.13 2.38
C ALA A 61 3.17 12.44 2.07
#